data_AF-A0A528LV97-F1
#
_entry.id   AF-A0A528LV97-F1
#
_cell.length_a   1.000
_cell.length_b   1.000
_cell.length_c   1.000
_cell.angle_alpha   90.00
_cell.angle_beta   90.00
_cell.angle_gamma   90.00
#
_symmetry.space_group_name_H-M   'P 1'
#
loop_
_entity.id
_entity.type
_entity.pdbx_description
1 polymer ?
#
loop_
_entity_poly.entity_id
_entity_poly.type
_entity_poly.pdbx_seq_one_letter_code
_entity_poly.pdbx_strand_id
1 'polypeptide(L)'
;MARLAFFLQGEVKRGIDVEDLLAHVALQAPELLPASTLGDIPDFADWLTHDDPHSPPACHHFIFEEGAPSDMSFPTHRNHPTWHLPEAGPSLAVGGEGMATCPACGNRLVHLVTLNDLGGQRGAFPRLRLETCEGSLEPTYYSHDAAGVPTPIAPFHSSDDFTSERAPNESIARLAPTPQRWLRQSYGISNSRQNLFRLGGLPSWIQGPQFPVVPGTDRKMKFLLQFASLAGFCWGSGGMLYVFWDEDSRITCHLPQYT
;
A
#
# COMPACT_ATOMS: atom_id res chain seq x y z
N MET A 1 -18.10 26.25 -2.68
CA MET A 1 -19.23 25.82 -1.82
C MET A 1 -20.60 25.89 -2.49
N ALA A 2 -21.19 27.05 -2.80
CA ALA A 2 -22.56 27.13 -3.36
C ALA A 2 -22.78 26.34 -4.67
N ARG A 3 -21.79 26.32 -5.57
CA ARG A 3 -21.84 25.50 -6.81
C ARG A 3 -21.75 23.99 -6.55
N LEU A 4 -20.93 23.57 -5.59
CA LEU A 4 -20.81 22.16 -5.20
C LEU A 4 -22.11 21.68 -4.54
N ALA A 5 -22.68 22.49 -3.64
CA ALA A 5 -23.97 22.19 -3.01
C ALA A 5 -25.10 22.07 -4.05
N PHE A 6 -25.16 22.96 -5.04
CA PHE A 6 -26.15 22.89 -6.12
C PHE A 6 -25.97 21.64 -6.99
N PHE A 7 -24.71 21.28 -7.30
CA PHE A 7 -24.40 20.06 -8.05
C PHE A 7 -24.80 18.80 -7.28
N LEU A 8 -24.38 18.67 -6.03
CA LEU A 8 -24.74 17.56 -5.14
C LEU A 8 -26.27 17.44 -5.02
N GLN A 9 -26.99 18.55 -4.87
CA GLN A 9 -28.46 18.56 -4.83
C GLN A 9 -29.11 18.10 -6.14
N GLY A 10 -28.44 18.32 -7.28
CA GLY A 10 -28.84 17.79 -8.58
C GLY A 10 -28.64 16.27 -8.69
N GLU A 11 -27.53 15.75 -8.16
CA GLU A 11 -27.21 14.32 -8.19
C GLU A 11 -28.09 13.52 -7.20
N VAL A 12 -28.40 14.07 -6.02
CA VAL A 12 -29.41 13.52 -5.08
C VAL A 12 -30.73 13.25 -5.82
N LYS A 13 -31.20 14.23 -6.59
CA LYS A 13 -32.46 14.14 -7.35
C LYS A 13 -32.41 13.09 -8.46
N ARG A 14 -31.22 12.65 -8.86
CA ARG A 14 -30.98 11.60 -9.85
C ARG A 14 -30.80 10.21 -9.20
N GLY A 15 -30.93 10.11 -7.88
CA GLY A 15 -30.79 8.85 -7.14
C GLY A 15 -29.34 8.41 -6.95
N ILE A 16 -28.39 9.32 -7.10
CA ILE A 16 -26.96 9.03 -6.87
C ILE A 16 -26.68 9.08 -5.37
N ASP A 17 -25.90 8.11 -4.90
CA ASP A 17 -25.40 8.08 -3.53
C ASP A 17 -24.48 9.28 -3.29
N VAL A 18 -24.97 10.21 -2.47
CA VAL A 18 -24.31 11.49 -2.18
C VAL A 18 -23.11 11.27 -1.28
N GLU A 19 -23.15 10.25 -0.43
CA GLU A 19 -22.04 9.91 0.46
C GLU A 19 -20.85 9.39 -0.36
N ASP A 20 -21.11 8.52 -1.33
CA ASP A 20 -20.09 8.02 -2.26
C ASP A 20 -19.50 9.16 -3.11
N LEU A 21 -20.35 10.05 -3.63
CA LEU A 21 -19.90 11.20 -4.40
C LEU A 21 -19.06 12.18 -3.56
N LEU A 22 -19.45 12.41 -2.31
CA LEU A 22 -18.68 13.23 -1.36
C LEU A 22 -17.34 12.58 -1.02
N ALA A 23 -17.30 11.25 -0.83
CA ALA A 23 -16.04 10.52 -0.61
C ALA A 23 -15.10 10.65 -1.82
N HIS A 24 -15.63 10.55 -3.05
CA HIS A 24 -14.83 10.78 -4.25
C HIS A 24 -14.28 12.20 -4.33
N VAL A 25 -15.12 13.22 -4.08
CA VAL A 25 -14.67 14.62 -4.08
C VAL A 25 -13.65 14.86 -2.98
N ALA A 26 -13.86 14.29 -1.79
CA ALA A 26 -12.95 14.40 -0.65
C ALA A 26 -11.57 13.83 -0.96
N LEU A 27 -11.49 12.66 -1.59
CA LEU A 27 -10.21 12.06 -1.97
C LEU A 27 -9.45 12.87 -3.02
N GLN A 28 -10.17 13.49 -3.96
CA GLN A 28 -9.57 14.22 -5.08
C GLN A 28 -9.21 15.68 -4.74
N ALA A 29 -9.99 16.31 -3.87
CA ALA A 29 -9.87 17.72 -3.51
C ALA A 29 -10.23 17.95 -2.03
N PRO A 30 -9.47 17.33 -1.10
CA PRO A 30 -9.77 17.39 0.33
C PRO A 30 -9.77 18.83 0.87
N GLU A 31 -8.99 19.73 0.28
CA GLU A 31 -8.92 21.15 0.64
C GLU A 31 -10.24 21.92 0.42
N LEU A 32 -11.17 21.35 -0.36
CA LEU A 32 -12.48 21.97 -0.60
C LEU A 32 -13.50 21.66 0.50
N LEU A 33 -13.18 20.77 1.44
CA LEU A 33 -14.07 20.30 2.50
C LEU A 33 -13.54 20.72 3.88
N PRO A 34 -14.43 21.01 4.85
CA PRO A 34 -14.01 21.31 6.21
C PRO A 34 -13.50 20.04 6.90
N ALA A 35 -12.54 20.20 7.82
CA ALA A 35 -11.93 19.08 8.55
C ALA A 35 -12.96 18.17 9.27
N SER A 36 -14.05 18.74 9.78
CA SER A 36 -15.13 17.96 10.39
C SER A 36 -15.78 16.98 9.41
N THR A 37 -16.03 17.40 8.16
CA THR A 37 -16.61 16.54 7.12
C THR A 37 -15.64 15.45 6.69
N LEU A 38 -14.34 15.77 6.65
CA LEU A 38 -13.31 14.80 6.29
C LEU A 38 -13.14 13.75 7.40
N GLY A 39 -13.21 14.16 8.67
CA GLY A 39 -13.14 13.25 9.82
C GLY A 39 -14.27 12.21 9.90
N ASP A 40 -15.41 12.47 9.25
CA ASP A 40 -16.53 11.52 9.16
C ASP A 40 -16.37 10.50 8.01
N ILE A 41 -15.37 10.67 7.13
CA ILE A 41 -15.11 9.77 6.01
C ILE A 41 -14.07 8.72 6.44
N PRO A 42 -14.38 7.40 6.37
CA PRO A 42 -13.48 6.35 6.83
C PRO A 42 -12.06 6.38 6.25
N ASP A 43 -11.92 6.79 4.99
CA ASP A 43 -10.62 6.92 4.28
C ASP A 43 -9.70 8.02 4.85
N PHE A 44 -10.23 8.81 5.78
CA PHE A 44 -9.55 9.88 6.48
C PHE A 44 -9.45 9.60 7.98
N ALA A 45 -9.79 8.40 8.46
CA ALA A 45 -9.72 8.09 9.89
C ALA A 45 -8.31 8.28 10.50
N ASP A 46 -7.25 8.12 9.70
CA ASP A 46 -5.87 8.35 10.11
C ASP A 46 -5.51 9.85 10.24
N TRP A 47 -6.30 10.76 9.65
CA TRP A 47 -6.11 12.22 9.78
C TRP A 47 -6.15 12.72 11.20
N LEU A 48 -6.95 12.09 12.05
CA LEU A 48 -7.04 12.47 13.46
C LEU A 48 -5.73 12.21 14.21
N THR A 49 -4.81 11.44 13.62
CA THR A 49 -3.54 11.04 14.23
C THR A 49 -2.32 11.55 13.47
N HIS A 50 -2.49 12.24 12.34
CA HIS A 50 -1.39 12.79 11.55
C HIS A 50 -1.15 14.27 11.86
N ASP A 51 0.12 14.67 11.97
CA ASP A 51 0.52 16.04 12.35
C ASP A 51 0.03 17.11 11.35
N ASP A 52 -0.04 16.77 10.06
CA ASP A 52 -0.69 17.60 9.02
C ASP A 52 -1.64 16.75 8.16
N PRO A 53 -2.94 16.71 8.47
CA PRO A 53 -3.90 15.90 7.73
C PRO A 53 -3.98 16.29 6.23
N HIS A 54 -3.77 17.57 5.90
CA HIS A 54 -3.89 18.05 4.52
C HIS A 54 -2.62 17.84 3.69
N SER A 55 -1.49 17.51 4.32
CA SER A 55 -0.22 17.27 3.65
C SER A 55 0.33 15.89 4.01
N PRO A 56 -0.19 14.82 3.39
CA PRO A 56 0.32 13.48 3.63
C PRO A 56 1.82 13.40 3.25
N PRO A 57 2.60 12.50 3.89
CA PRO A 57 4.01 12.37 3.63
C PRO A 57 4.30 12.06 2.16
N ALA A 58 5.55 12.29 1.75
CA ALA A 58 6.01 11.94 0.42
C ALA A 58 5.67 10.48 0.08
N CYS A 59 5.10 10.28 -1.10
CA CYS A 59 4.64 9.01 -1.61
C CYS A 59 5.19 8.82 -3.03
N HIS A 60 5.48 7.59 -3.40
CA HIS A 60 5.84 7.20 -4.76
C HIS A 60 4.98 6.02 -5.21
N HIS A 61 4.54 6.03 -6.46
CA HIS A 61 3.92 4.88 -7.10
C HIS A 61 4.99 3.98 -7.74
N PHE A 62 4.79 2.67 -7.67
CA PHE A 62 5.54 1.73 -8.49
C PHE A 62 4.91 1.67 -9.87
N ILE A 63 5.67 2.06 -10.89
CA ILE A 63 5.29 2.05 -12.30
C ILE A 63 6.00 0.88 -12.97
N PHE A 64 5.23 -0.11 -13.41
CA PHE A 64 5.76 -1.32 -14.03
C PHE A 64 6.07 -1.06 -15.51
N GLU A 65 7.26 -1.47 -15.98
CA GLU A 65 7.74 -1.15 -17.34
C GLU A 65 6.88 -1.79 -18.44
N GLU A 66 6.21 -2.91 -18.14
CA GLU A 66 5.27 -3.57 -19.05
C GLU A 66 3.84 -2.98 -18.98
N GLY A 67 3.64 -1.92 -18.19
CA GLY A 67 2.34 -1.31 -17.92
C GLY A 67 1.61 -1.94 -16.73
N ALA A 68 0.30 -1.74 -16.65
CA ALA A 68 -0.50 -2.24 -15.52
C ALA A 68 -0.35 -3.79 -15.40
N PRO A 69 0.04 -4.34 -14.22
CA PRO A 69 0.48 -5.74 -14.08
C PRO A 69 -0.59 -6.84 -14.25
N SER A 70 -1.75 -6.52 -14.81
CA SER A 70 -2.86 -7.47 -14.97
C SER A 70 -3.79 -7.06 -16.10
N ASP A 71 -4.28 -8.03 -16.87
CA ASP A 71 -5.43 -7.86 -17.76
C ASP A 71 -6.74 -8.04 -16.98
N MET A 72 -7.04 -7.10 -16.09
CA MET A 72 -8.30 -7.09 -15.34
C MET A 72 -9.47 -6.64 -16.23
N SER A 73 -10.68 -7.07 -15.89
CA SER A 73 -11.91 -6.87 -16.68
C SER A 73 -12.38 -5.43 -16.80
N PHE A 74 -11.82 -4.47 -16.05
CA PHE A 74 -12.21 -3.05 -16.10
C PHE A 74 -11.33 -2.26 -17.08
N PRO A 75 -11.82 -1.83 -18.26
CA PRO A 75 -10.98 -1.14 -19.26
C PRO A 75 -10.31 0.14 -18.75
N THR A 76 -10.89 0.77 -17.71
CA THR A 76 -10.40 2.02 -17.11
C THR A 76 -9.09 1.88 -16.35
N HIS A 77 -8.75 0.69 -15.82
CA HIS A 77 -7.51 0.50 -15.07
C HIS A 77 -6.29 0.66 -15.98
N ARG A 78 -6.33 0.11 -17.20
CA ARG A 78 -5.20 0.16 -18.15
C ARG A 78 -4.81 1.56 -18.54
N ASN A 79 -5.73 2.53 -18.48
CA ASN A 79 -5.47 3.90 -18.91
C ASN A 79 -5.43 4.88 -17.73
N HIS A 80 -5.56 4.41 -16.49
CA HIS A 80 -5.60 5.31 -15.35
C HIS A 80 -4.23 5.98 -15.15
N PRO A 81 -4.16 7.32 -14.98
CA PRO A 81 -2.88 8.03 -14.99
C PRO A 81 -1.87 7.56 -13.94
N THR A 82 -2.32 7.01 -12.81
CA THR A 82 -1.44 6.48 -11.74
C THR A 82 -0.61 5.27 -12.16
N TRP A 83 -0.97 4.61 -13.26
CA TRP A 83 -0.18 3.51 -13.84
C TRP A 83 0.83 3.98 -14.88
N HIS A 84 0.74 5.24 -15.31
CA HIS A 84 1.53 5.82 -16.41
C HIS A 84 2.16 7.15 -15.99
N LEU A 85 2.45 7.30 -14.70
CA LEU A 85 3.14 8.48 -14.22
C LEU A 85 4.54 8.53 -14.83
N PRO A 86 5.08 9.72 -15.12
CA PRO A 86 6.46 9.85 -15.59
C PRO A 86 7.42 9.17 -14.60
N GLU A 87 8.07 8.11 -15.09
CA GLU A 87 8.98 7.29 -14.31
C GLU A 87 10.25 8.06 -13.95
N ALA A 88 10.75 7.85 -12.74
CA ALA A 88 12.01 8.42 -12.29
C ALA A 88 12.88 7.35 -11.60
N GLY A 89 14.20 7.55 -11.64
CA GLY A 89 15.14 6.71 -10.90
C GLY A 89 15.42 5.32 -11.50
N PRO A 90 16.09 4.45 -10.72
CA PRO A 90 16.54 3.16 -11.18
C PRO A 90 15.39 2.14 -11.26
N SER A 91 15.56 1.14 -12.13
CA SER A 91 14.70 -0.04 -12.19
C SER A 91 14.84 -0.90 -10.92
N LEU A 92 13.73 -1.40 -10.43
CA LEU A 92 13.58 -2.25 -9.26
C LEU A 92 12.92 -3.56 -9.69
N ALA A 93 13.48 -4.68 -9.25
CA ALA A 93 12.79 -5.96 -9.36
C ALA A 93 11.67 -6.02 -8.30
N VAL A 94 10.49 -6.45 -8.74
CA VAL A 94 9.28 -6.62 -7.92
C VAL A 94 8.72 -8.01 -8.17
N GLY A 95 8.38 -8.74 -7.11
CA GLY A 95 7.99 -10.14 -7.24
C GLY A 95 9.19 -11.08 -7.37
N GLY A 96 8.90 -12.34 -7.69
CA GLY A 96 9.89 -13.40 -7.79
C GLY A 96 10.13 -14.17 -6.50
N GLU A 97 11.02 -15.15 -6.59
CA GLU A 97 11.38 -16.02 -5.47
C GLU A 97 12.35 -15.32 -4.51
N GLY A 98 12.04 -15.40 -3.22
CA GLY A 98 12.86 -14.89 -2.13
C GLY A 98 14.02 -15.80 -1.77
N MET A 99 14.88 -15.32 -0.88
CA MET A 99 16.06 -16.00 -0.38
C MET A 99 15.77 -16.82 0.88
N ALA A 100 14.88 -16.33 1.74
CA ALA A 100 14.53 -17.02 2.97
C ALA A 100 13.36 -17.99 2.76
N THR A 101 13.19 -18.88 3.73
CA THR A 101 12.10 -19.86 3.79
C THR A 101 11.19 -19.52 4.96
N CYS A 102 9.88 -19.62 4.75
CA CYS A 102 8.91 -19.51 5.83
C CYS A 102 9.08 -20.70 6.78
N PRO A 103 9.33 -20.49 8.09
CA PRO A 103 9.51 -21.61 9.02
C PRO A 103 8.21 -22.39 9.30
N ALA A 104 7.03 -21.85 8.93
CA ALA A 104 5.75 -22.52 9.13
C ALA A 104 5.35 -23.42 7.95
N CYS A 105 5.24 -22.87 6.73
CA CYS A 105 4.88 -23.68 5.55
C CYS A 105 6.07 -24.31 4.80
N GLY A 106 7.31 -23.91 5.08
CA GLY A 106 8.50 -24.43 4.38
C GLY A 106 8.67 -23.92 2.95
N ASN A 107 7.76 -23.08 2.43
CA ASN A 107 7.89 -22.45 1.13
C ASN A 107 8.93 -21.32 1.18
N ARG A 108 9.58 -21.07 0.04
CA ARG A 108 10.38 -19.86 -0.12
C ARG A 108 9.50 -18.63 0.00
N LEU A 109 10.01 -17.61 0.67
CA LEU A 109 9.33 -16.32 0.72
C LEU A 109 9.22 -15.75 -0.70
N VAL A 110 8.26 -14.87 -0.90
CA VAL A 110 8.13 -14.09 -2.13
C VAL A 110 8.92 -12.80 -1.96
N HIS A 111 9.75 -12.46 -2.95
CA HIS A 111 10.43 -11.17 -2.98
C HIS A 111 9.42 -10.07 -3.34
N LEU A 112 9.25 -9.08 -2.46
CA LEU A 112 8.40 -7.93 -2.74
C LEU A 112 9.17 -6.90 -3.56
N VAL A 113 10.27 -6.40 -2.99
CA VAL A 113 11.16 -5.42 -3.60
C VAL A 113 12.44 -5.31 -2.78
N THR A 114 13.54 -4.93 -3.41
CA THR A 114 14.75 -4.48 -2.71
C THR A 114 14.88 -2.97 -2.82
N LEU A 115 14.72 -2.28 -1.69
CA LEU A 115 14.89 -0.84 -1.58
C LEU A 115 16.36 -0.53 -1.32
N ASN A 116 16.97 0.24 -2.20
CA ASN A 116 18.31 0.80 -1.97
C ASN A 116 18.16 2.21 -1.37
N ASP A 117 19.26 2.83 -0.96
CA ASP A 117 19.23 4.25 -0.58
C ASP A 117 18.69 5.07 -1.75
N LEU A 118 17.44 5.52 -1.63
CA LEU A 118 16.72 6.24 -2.68
C LEU A 118 17.09 7.72 -2.74
N GLY A 119 18.11 8.17 -1.99
CA GLY A 119 18.77 9.47 -2.17
C GLY A 119 17.80 10.65 -2.28
N GLY A 120 17.34 11.21 -1.16
CA GLY A 120 16.55 12.45 -1.21
C GLY A 120 15.83 12.89 0.06
N GLN A 121 15.76 12.06 1.11
CA GLN A 121 15.23 12.46 2.41
C GLN A 121 16.27 12.12 3.48
N ARG A 122 16.44 13.01 4.46
CA ARG A 122 17.36 12.79 5.58
C ARG A 122 17.00 11.46 6.28
N GLY A 123 17.95 10.53 6.27
CA GLY A 123 17.81 9.17 6.80
C GLY A 123 18.05 8.16 5.68
N ALA A 124 19.31 7.86 5.40
CA ALA A 124 19.69 6.80 4.47
C ALA A 124 19.14 5.48 5.01
N PHE A 125 18.20 4.85 4.30
CA PHE A 125 17.83 3.48 4.62
C PHE A 125 19.03 2.59 4.25
N PRO A 126 19.45 1.65 5.12
CA PRO A 126 20.30 0.56 4.66
C PRO A 126 19.57 -0.15 3.52
N ARG A 127 20.31 -0.74 2.58
CA ARG A 127 19.72 -1.65 1.58
C ARG A 127 18.75 -2.57 2.33
N LEU A 128 17.50 -2.61 1.92
CA LEU A 128 16.43 -3.31 2.61
C LEU A 128 15.74 -4.23 1.61
N ARG A 129 15.90 -5.54 1.79
CA ARG A 129 15.26 -6.54 0.96
C ARG A 129 14.00 -7.01 1.66
N LEU A 130 12.84 -6.75 1.04
CA LEU A 130 11.55 -7.12 1.58
C LEU A 130 11.11 -8.44 0.96
N GLU A 131 10.87 -9.42 1.82
CA GLU A 131 10.34 -10.72 1.43
C GLU A 131 9.21 -11.10 2.38
N THR A 132 8.17 -11.74 1.86
CA THR A 132 6.98 -12.08 2.64
C THR A 132 6.53 -13.50 2.40
N CYS A 133 5.87 -14.10 3.38
CA CYS A 133 5.13 -15.33 3.16
C CYS A 133 3.77 -14.94 2.55
N GLU A 134 3.57 -15.22 1.26
CA GLU A 134 2.32 -14.88 0.57
C GLU A 134 1.10 -15.59 1.17
N GLY A 135 1.30 -16.78 1.74
CA GLY A 135 0.20 -17.53 2.33
C GLY A 135 -0.28 -17.01 3.68
N SER A 136 0.42 -16.08 4.32
CA SER A 136 0.02 -15.64 5.65
C SER A 136 -1.15 -14.65 5.59
N LEU A 137 -2.21 -14.93 6.36
CA LEU A 137 -3.30 -13.99 6.64
C LEU A 137 -3.13 -13.20 7.95
N GLU A 138 -2.05 -13.48 8.68
CA GLU A 138 -1.72 -12.85 9.96
C GLU A 138 -0.51 -11.91 9.81
N PRO A 139 -0.31 -10.95 10.74
CA PRO A 139 0.89 -10.14 10.74
C PRO A 139 2.15 -11.00 10.90
N THR A 140 3.11 -10.82 10.00
CA THR A 140 4.41 -11.51 10.04
C THR A 140 5.53 -10.50 10.26
N TYR A 141 6.56 -10.90 11.01
CA TYR A 141 7.69 -10.02 11.33
C TYR A 141 9.00 -10.60 10.84
N TYR A 142 9.86 -9.71 10.33
CA TYR A 142 11.18 -10.05 9.80
C TYR A 142 12.23 -9.12 10.39
N SER A 143 13.32 -9.69 10.90
CA SER A 143 14.52 -8.93 11.27
C SER A 143 15.45 -8.83 10.08
N HIS A 144 16.17 -7.72 9.94
CA HIS A 144 17.09 -7.50 8.82
C HIS A 144 18.53 -7.38 9.29
N ASP A 145 19.41 -8.16 8.67
CA ASP A 145 20.85 -8.12 8.93
C ASP A 145 21.51 -6.87 8.33
N ALA A 146 22.81 -6.65 8.57
CA ALA A 146 23.58 -5.52 8.01
C ALA A 146 23.45 -5.32 6.49
N ALA A 147 23.21 -6.39 5.72
CA ALA A 147 23.05 -6.34 4.28
C ALA A 147 21.58 -6.13 3.84
N GLY A 148 20.65 -6.11 4.79
CA GLY A 148 19.22 -5.93 4.54
C GLY A 148 18.44 -7.23 4.34
N VAL A 149 19.09 -8.37 4.51
CA VAL A 149 18.49 -9.68 4.24
C VAL A 149 17.50 -10.02 5.36
N PRO A 150 16.24 -10.37 5.02
CA PRO A 150 15.22 -10.68 6.01
C PRO A 150 15.44 -12.07 6.62
N THR A 151 15.30 -12.15 7.94
CA THR A 151 15.16 -13.39 8.70
C THR A 151 13.81 -13.38 9.41
N PRO A 152 12.94 -14.38 9.19
CA PRO A 152 11.65 -14.49 9.87
C PRO A 152 11.82 -14.61 11.42
N ILE A 153 11.12 -13.78 12.23
CA ILE A 153 11.19 -13.75 13.70
C ILE A 153 9.88 -13.99 14.51
N ALA A 154 8.77 -14.36 13.87
CA ALA A 154 7.46 -14.78 14.43
C ALA A 154 6.34 -13.71 14.47
N PRO A 155 5.06 -14.10 14.58
CA PRO A 155 4.50 -15.42 14.26
C PRO A 155 4.45 -15.65 12.74
N PHE A 156 4.32 -16.90 12.34
CA PHE A 156 4.16 -17.31 10.94
C PHE A 156 2.95 -18.19 10.84
N HIS A 157 1.81 -17.53 10.61
CA HIS A 157 0.61 -18.04 9.97
C HIS A 157 -0.05 -19.33 10.58
N SER A 158 -1.38 -19.41 10.55
CA SER A 158 -2.16 -20.52 11.14
C SER A 158 -2.30 -21.71 10.18
N SER A 159 -3.00 -22.77 10.57
CA SER A 159 -3.30 -23.91 9.67
C SER A 159 -4.31 -23.58 8.57
N ASP A 160 -5.02 -22.46 8.70
CA ASP A 160 -6.17 -22.09 7.84
C ASP A 160 -5.77 -21.11 6.72
N ASP A 161 -4.47 -21.04 6.43
CA ASP A 161 -3.88 -20.10 5.50
C ASP A 161 -4.03 -20.50 4.04
N PHE A 162 -4.10 -19.48 3.18
CA PHE A 162 -4.23 -19.62 1.75
C PHE A 162 -2.88 -20.04 1.13
N THR A 163 -2.82 -21.19 0.47
CA THR A 163 -1.62 -21.57 -0.30
C THR A 163 -1.73 -21.05 -1.72
N SER A 164 -1.01 -19.97 -2.03
CA SER A 164 -0.69 -19.62 -3.42
C SER A 164 0.23 -20.71 -4.00
N GLU A 165 -0.16 -21.30 -5.13
CA GLU A 165 0.60 -22.40 -5.76
C GLU A 165 1.93 -21.94 -6.39
N ARG A 166 2.12 -20.63 -6.59
CA ARG A 166 3.33 -20.10 -7.23
C ARG A 166 3.60 -18.66 -6.83
N ALA A 167 4.86 -18.37 -6.52
CA ALA A 167 5.33 -16.99 -6.35
C ALA A 167 5.03 -16.15 -7.61
N PRO A 168 4.68 -14.87 -7.47
CA PRO A 168 4.52 -13.96 -8.59
C PRO A 168 5.79 -13.96 -9.45
N ASN A 169 5.59 -13.87 -10.77
CA ASN A 169 6.72 -13.69 -11.67
C ASN A 169 7.44 -12.39 -11.35
N GLU A 170 8.75 -12.38 -11.48
CA GLU A 170 9.52 -11.15 -11.36
C GLU A 170 9.10 -10.17 -12.46
N SER A 171 8.86 -8.93 -12.07
CA SER A 171 8.53 -7.80 -12.93
C SER A 171 9.45 -6.63 -12.62
N ILE A 172 9.67 -5.76 -13.61
CA ILE A 172 10.49 -4.56 -13.42
C ILE A 172 9.58 -3.35 -13.23
N ALA A 173 9.87 -2.56 -12.19
CA ALA A 173 9.18 -1.32 -11.90
C ALA A 173 10.14 -0.17 -11.59
N ARG A 174 9.67 1.06 -11.72
CA ARG A 174 10.35 2.29 -11.31
C ARG A 174 9.48 3.07 -10.34
N LEU A 175 10.10 3.99 -9.60
CA LEU A 175 9.37 4.85 -8.66
C LEU A 175 9.06 6.19 -9.32
N ALA A 176 7.78 6.56 -9.35
CA ALA A 176 7.35 7.88 -9.77
C ALA A 176 6.83 8.65 -8.55
N PRO A 177 7.26 9.91 -8.31
CA PRO A 177 6.67 10.74 -7.25
C PRO A 177 5.16 10.85 -7.44
N THR A 178 4.42 10.60 -6.36
CA THR A 178 2.96 10.64 -6.39
C THR A 178 2.47 12.08 -6.52
N PRO A 179 1.71 12.44 -7.58
CA PRO A 179 1.11 13.76 -7.70
C PRO A 179 0.16 14.05 -6.54
N GLN A 180 0.06 15.31 -6.13
CA GLN A 180 -0.73 15.73 -4.97
C GLN A 180 -2.17 15.17 -4.97
N ARG A 181 -2.83 15.14 -6.14
CA ARG A 181 -4.20 14.63 -6.31
C ARG A 181 -4.39 13.14 -5.95
N TRP A 182 -3.31 12.36 -5.92
CA TRP A 182 -3.32 10.91 -5.67
C TRP A 182 -2.64 10.52 -4.37
N LEU A 183 -2.25 11.48 -3.54
CA LEU A 183 -1.67 11.15 -2.23
C LEU A 183 -2.70 10.44 -1.33
N ARG A 184 -3.99 10.67 -1.59
CA ARG A 184 -5.13 9.98 -0.94
C ARG A 184 -5.87 9.13 -1.96
N GLN A 185 -6.05 7.86 -1.63
CA GLN A 185 -6.78 6.88 -2.42
C GLN A 185 -7.54 5.96 -1.45
N SER A 186 -8.80 5.65 -1.75
CA SER A 186 -9.60 4.68 -0.99
C SER A 186 -9.48 3.30 -1.61
N TYR A 187 -9.38 2.23 -0.81
CA TYR A 187 -9.41 0.88 -1.37
C TYR A 187 -10.73 0.63 -2.12
N GLY A 188 -11.89 0.94 -1.55
CA GLY A 188 -13.18 0.64 -2.21
C GLY A 188 -13.31 1.28 -3.60
N ILE A 189 -12.90 2.54 -3.73
CA ILE A 189 -12.97 3.28 -4.99
C ILE A 189 -11.83 2.92 -5.94
N SER A 190 -10.64 2.65 -5.40
CA SER A 190 -9.39 2.54 -6.19
C SER A 190 -9.01 1.10 -6.52
N ASN A 191 -9.48 0.12 -5.76
CA ASN A 191 -9.16 -1.28 -5.97
C ASN A 191 -9.44 -1.65 -7.42
N SER A 192 -8.46 -2.29 -8.06
CA SER A 192 -8.54 -2.73 -9.45
C SER A 192 -8.73 -1.62 -10.50
N ARG A 193 -8.72 -0.34 -10.11
CA ARG A 193 -8.98 0.82 -10.98
C ARG A 193 -7.83 1.81 -11.01
N GLN A 194 -7.14 1.99 -9.89
CA GLN A 194 -6.00 2.88 -9.75
C GLN A 194 -4.78 2.11 -9.22
N ASN A 195 -3.61 2.72 -9.31
CA ASN A 195 -2.38 2.11 -8.82
C ASN A 195 -2.33 2.23 -7.30
N LEU A 196 -2.32 1.09 -6.62
CA LEU A 196 -2.20 0.97 -5.18
C LEU A 196 -0.87 0.31 -4.75
N PHE A 197 0.10 0.16 -5.67
CA PHE A 197 1.48 -0.15 -5.34
C PHE A 197 2.20 1.15 -4.99
N ARG A 198 2.45 1.38 -3.70
CA ARG A 198 2.96 2.66 -3.19
C ARG A 198 4.07 2.49 -2.17
N LEU A 199 5.06 3.37 -2.22
CA LEU A 199 6.14 3.52 -1.24
C LEU A 199 5.97 4.86 -0.52
N GLY A 200 5.91 4.82 0.81
CA GLY A 200 5.62 5.98 1.64
C GLY A 200 4.19 6.49 1.48
N GLY A 201 3.95 7.70 1.97
CA GLY A 201 2.60 8.27 2.08
C GLY A 201 1.80 7.65 3.23
N LEU A 202 0.48 7.63 3.08
CA LEU A 202 -0.46 7.06 4.06
C LEU A 202 -1.21 5.88 3.45
N PRO A 203 -1.51 4.82 4.24
CA PRO A 203 -2.09 3.59 3.70
C PRO A 203 -3.53 3.78 3.20
N SER A 204 -3.91 3.01 2.17
CA SER A 204 -5.30 2.86 1.72
C SER A 204 -5.91 1.62 2.36
N TRP A 205 -6.58 1.77 3.50
CA TRP A 205 -7.04 0.66 4.34
C TRP A 205 -8.18 -0.16 3.71
N ILE A 206 -8.21 -1.47 4.03
CA ILE A 206 -9.32 -2.37 3.70
C ILE A 206 -10.19 -2.61 4.92
N GLN A 207 -9.59 -3.09 6.00
CA GLN A 207 -10.28 -3.49 7.24
C GLN A 207 -10.11 -2.43 8.35
N GLY A 208 -9.67 -1.24 7.97
CA GLY A 208 -9.38 -0.12 8.88
C GLY A 208 -7.91 -0.01 9.29
N PRO A 209 -7.55 1.09 9.97
CA PRO A 209 -6.17 1.40 10.32
C PRO A 209 -5.61 0.48 11.39
N GLN A 210 -4.42 -0.07 11.12
CA GLN A 210 -3.69 -0.93 12.04
C GLN A 210 -2.21 -0.55 12.02
N PHE A 211 -1.69 -0.08 13.16
CA PHE A 211 -0.30 0.36 13.28
C PHE A 211 0.45 -0.60 14.20
N PRO A 212 1.24 -1.54 13.66
CA PRO A 212 1.96 -2.51 14.47
C PRO A 212 3.02 -1.82 15.34
N VAL A 213 3.35 -2.48 16.44
CA VAL A 213 4.45 -2.11 17.34
C VAL A 213 5.60 -3.09 17.17
N VAL A 214 6.80 -2.65 17.51
CA VAL A 214 7.96 -3.54 17.52
C VAL A 214 7.75 -4.61 18.60
N PRO A 215 7.90 -5.91 18.28
CA PRO A 215 7.67 -6.99 19.24
C PRO A 215 8.43 -6.79 20.56
N GLY A 216 7.72 -6.92 21.68
CA GLY A 216 8.29 -6.74 23.02
C GLY A 216 8.45 -5.28 23.47
N THR A 217 7.91 -4.31 22.72
CA THR A 217 7.96 -2.88 23.07
C THR A 217 6.64 -2.17 22.75
N ASP A 218 6.50 -0.92 23.19
CA ASP A 218 5.39 -0.03 22.83
C ASP A 218 5.71 0.89 21.64
N ARG A 219 6.86 0.71 20.97
CA ARG A 219 7.28 1.59 19.88
C ARG A 219 6.50 1.27 18.60
N LYS A 220 5.74 2.26 18.12
CA LYS A 220 5.00 2.16 16.85
C LYS A 220 5.96 2.11 15.66
N MET A 221 5.67 1.22 14.72
CA MET A 221 6.42 1.10 13.47
C MET A 221 5.92 2.12 12.43
N LYS A 222 6.79 2.53 11.52
CA LYS A 222 6.46 3.49 10.46
C LYS A 222 5.95 2.76 9.24
N PHE A 223 4.90 3.27 8.60
CA PHE A 223 4.46 2.75 7.32
C PHE A 223 5.57 2.92 6.28
N LEU A 224 5.84 1.84 5.53
CA LEU A 224 6.88 1.81 4.50
C LEU A 224 6.26 1.71 3.11
N LEU A 225 5.46 0.68 2.84
CA LEU A 225 4.85 0.49 1.51
C LEU A 225 3.53 -0.28 1.58
N GLN A 226 2.79 -0.27 0.48
CA GLN A 226 1.63 -1.14 0.28
C GLN A 226 1.59 -1.73 -1.13
N PHE A 227 1.18 -2.99 -1.23
CA PHE A 227 1.05 -3.75 -2.48
C PHE A 227 -0.36 -4.33 -2.59
N ALA A 228 -1.04 -4.07 -3.70
CA ALA A 228 -2.36 -4.63 -3.97
C ALA A 228 -2.26 -6.09 -4.43
N SER A 229 -3.38 -6.83 -4.38
CA SER A 229 -3.52 -8.17 -4.98
C SER A 229 -3.61 -8.09 -6.51
N LEU A 230 -2.50 -7.67 -7.13
CA LEU A 230 -2.28 -7.52 -8.57
C LEU A 230 -0.83 -7.91 -8.86
N ALA A 231 -0.39 -7.91 -10.13
CA ALA A 231 0.99 -8.29 -10.49
C ALA A 231 1.39 -9.71 -10.07
N GLY A 232 0.41 -10.62 -10.03
CA GLY A 232 0.60 -11.99 -9.55
C GLY A 232 0.60 -12.15 -8.03
N PHE A 233 0.50 -11.06 -7.26
CA PHE A 233 0.31 -11.14 -5.81
C PHE A 233 -1.15 -11.42 -5.47
N CYS A 234 -1.40 -12.22 -4.43
CA CYS A 234 -2.73 -12.45 -3.89
C CYS A 234 -2.74 -12.41 -2.35
N TRP A 235 -3.36 -11.37 -1.78
CA TRP A 235 -3.47 -11.21 -0.33
C TRP A 235 -4.86 -11.64 0.13
N GLY A 236 -4.97 -12.89 0.59
CA GLY A 236 -6.25 -13.50 0.96
C GLY A 236 -7.24 -13.52 -0.20
N SER A 237 -8.35 -12.82 -0.05
CA SER A 237 -9.45 -12.74 -1.04
C SER A 237 -9.34 -11.56 -2.01
N GLY A 238 -8.11 -11.07 -2.27
CA GLY A 238 -7.87 -9.97 -3.21
C GLY A 238 -7.64 -8.61 -2.55
N GLY A 239 -7.14 -8.60 -1.31
CA GLY A 239 -6.89 -7.38 -0.55
C GLY A 239 -5.54 -6.70 -0.81
N MET A 240 -4.88 -6.28 0.27
CA MET A 240 -3.68 -5.43 0.27
C MET A 240 -2.69 -5.93 1.31
N LEU A 241 -1.41 -5.92 0.96
CA LEU A 241 -0.32 -6.04 1.93
C LEU A 241 0.19 -4.67 2.30
N TYR A 242 0.35 -4.41 3.60
CA TYR A 242 1.06 -3.24 4.12
C TYR A 242 2.37 -3.69 4.78
N VAL A 243 3.43 -2.94 4.55
CA VAL A 243 4.72 -3.19 5.19
C VAL A 243 5.06 -1.98 6.06
N PHE A 244 5.44 -2.26 7.29
CA PHE A 244 5.90 -1.29 8.28
C PHE A 244 7.37 -1.56 8.60
N TRP A 245 8.10 -0.52 8.98
CA TRP A 245 9.52 -0.56 9.26
C TRP A 245 9.84 0.18 10.56
N ASP A 246 10.74 -0.40 11.34
CA ASP A 246 11.38 0.23 12.47
C ASP A 246 12.90 0.25 12.26
N GLU A 247 13.48 1.44 12.15
CA GLU A 247 14.91 1.65 11.88
C GLU A 247 15.78 1.18 13.05
N ASP A 248 15.35 1.45 14.28
CA ASP A 248 16.16 1.20 15.48
C ASP A 248 16.37 -0.31 15.73
N SER A 249 15.32 -1.11 15.56
CA SER A 249 15.38 -2.57 15.70
C SER A 249 15.60 -3.30 14.39
N ARG A 250 15.53 -2.60 13.25
CA ARG A 250 15.67 -3.16 11.90
C ARG A 250 14.69 -4.30 11.63
N ILE A 251 13.45 -4.08 12.00
CA ILE A 251 12.36 -5.06 11.87
C ILE A 251 11.32 -4.52 10.91
N THR A 252 10.83 -5.37 10.01
CA THR A 252 9.59 -5.11 9.28
C THR A 252 8.43 -5.90 9.87
N CYS A 253 7.23 -5.33 9.75
CA CYS A 253 5.96 -6.01 9.99
C CYS A 253 5.15 -5.98 8.69
N HIS A 254 4.70 -7.14 8.26
CA HIS A 254 3.97 -7.37 7.03
C HIS A 254 2.55 -7.74 7.41
N LEU A 255 1.64 -6.82 7.12
CA LEU A 255 0.25 -6.88 7.55
C LEU A 255 -0.64 -7.08 6.32
N PRO A 256 -1.13 -8.30 6.05
CA PRO A 256 -2.15 -8.52 5.05
C PRO A 256 -3.51 -8.05 5.57
N GLN A 257 -4.32 -7.45 4.71
CA GLN A 257 -5.76 -7.29 4.91
C GLN A 257 -6.48 -7.81 3.68
N TYR A 258 -7.69 -8.32 3.88
CA TYR A 258 -8.48 -9.02 2.86
C TYR A 258 -9.96 -8.63 2.97
N THR A 259 -10.75 -9.02 1.96
CA THR A 259 -12.18 -8.69 1.84
C THR A 259 -13.11 -9.83 2.22
#